data_AF-A0A3B9ME27-F1
#
_entry.id   AF-A0A3B9ME27-F1
#
_cell.length_a   1.000
_cell.length_b   1.000
_cell.length_c   1.000
_cell.angle_alpha   90.00
_cell.angle_beta   90.00
_cell.angle_gamma   90.00
#
_symmetry.space_group_name_H-M   'P 1'
#
loop_
_entity.id
_entity.type
_entity.pdbx_description
1 polymer ?
#
loop_
_entity_poly.entity_id
_entity_poly.type
_entity_poly.pdbx_seq_one_letter_code
_entity_poly.pdbx_strand_id
1 'polypeptide(L)'
;MKSKKLKIVKGSGNVFRDLGHKHADADQFKAILAAEIIKALDREGLSVRSAQGRTGIAAADFSRIRNADLGRFTVDRLMSIINRLGSRVGVKIKVRRGETVEHGMPA
;
A
#
# COMPACT_ATOMS: atom_id res chain seq x y z
N MET A 1 28.54 -25.06 -16.32
CA MET A 1 27.32 -24.26 -16.61
C MET A 1 27.72 -22.78 -16.65
N LYS A 2 27.52 -22.07 -17.77
CA LYS A 2 27.87 -20.63 -17.86
C LYS A 2 26.80 -19.81 -17.12
N SER A 3 27.19 -19.08 -16.09
CA SER A 3 26.31 -18.18 -15.34
C SER A 3 25.91 -17.00 -16.22
N LYS A 4 24.65 -16.94 -16.66
CA LYS A 4 24.11 -15.73 -17.30
C LYS A 4 24.17 -14.59 -16.28
N LYS A 5 24.87 -13.49 -16.61
CA LYS A 5 24.82 -12.25 -15.82
C LYS A 5 23.39 -11.71 -15.86
N LEU A 6 22.67 -11.79 -14.74
CA LEU A 6 21.40 -11.10 -14.58
C LEU A 6 21.64 -9.59 -14.60
N LYS A 7 20.88 -8.88 -15.44
CA LYS A 7 20.87 -7.43 -15.46
C LYS A 7 20.08 -6.95 -14.23
N ILE A 8 20.78 -6.35 -13.27
CA ILE A 8 20.16 -5.71 -12.10
C ILE A 8 19.73 -4.31 -12.51
N VAL A 9 18.46 -3.97 -12.31
CA VAL A 9 17.92 -2.63 -12.57
C VAL A 9 17.51 -2.00 -11.25
N LYS A 10 17.85 -0.73 -11.05
CA LYS A 10 17.44 0.02 -9.86
C LYS A 10 15.97 0.42 -10.01
N GLY A 11 15.13 0.02 -9.06
CA GLY A 11 13.71 0.42 -9.04
C GLY A 11 13.53 1.91 -8.77
N SER A 12 12.39 2.46 -9.18
CA SER A 12 12.05 3.89 -8.97
C SER A 12 11.76 4.24 -7.51
N GLY A 13 11.60 3.21 -6.67
CA GLY A 13 11.08 3.33 -5.30
C GLY A 13 9.56 3.19 -5.24
N ASN A 14 8.87 3.06 -6.39
CA ASN A 14 7.48 2.64 -6.48
C ASN A 14 7.39 1.35 -7.31
N VAL A 15 7.26 0.21 -6.63
CA VAL A 15 7.18 -1.11 -7.29
C VAL A 15 5.98 -1.22 -8.24
N PHE A 16 4.85 -0.58 -7.91
CA PHE A 16 3.67 -0.60 -8.77
C PHE A 16 3.94 0.14 -10.08
N ARG A 17 4.71 1.23 -10.02
CA ARG A 17 5.13 1.97 -11.22
C ARG A 17 6.11 1.15 -12.05
N ASP A 18 7.08 0.52 -11.38
CA ASP A 18 8.08 -0.32 -12.04
C ASP A 18 7.43 -1.53 -12.76
N LEU A 19 6.26 -1.98 -12.27
CA LEU A 19 5.46 -3.05 -12.86
C LEU A 19 4.35 -2.55 -13.81
N GLY A 20 4.27 -1.25 -14.10
CA GLY A 20 3.32 -0.70 -15.08
C GLY A 20 1.86 -0.60 -14.61
N HIS A 21 1.61 -0.58 -13.30
CA HIS A 21 0.25 -0.39 -12.78
C HIS A 21 -0.29 1.01 -13.13
N LYS A 22 -1.51 1.06 -13.68
CA LYS A 22 -2.19 2.30 -14.05
C LYS A 22 -2.35 3.29 -12.88
N HIS A 23 -2.56 2.77 -11.67
CA HIS A 23 -2.79 3.57 -10.46
C HIS A 23 -1.63 3.46 -9.47
N ALA A 24 -0.40 3.32 -9.98
CA ALA A 24 0.79 3.01 -9.17
C ALA A 24 0.98 3.87 -7.92
N ASP A 25 0.71 5.17 -7.98
CA ASP A 25 0.88 6.07 -6.82
C ASP A 25 -0.19 5.81 -5.74
N ALA A 26 -1.43 5.57 -6.15
CA ALA A 26 -2.50 5.23 -5.24
C ALA A 26 -2.29 3.84 -4.63
N ASP A 27 -1.88 2.87 -5.44
CA ASP A 27 -1.59 1.50 -4.98
C ASP A 27 -0.42 1.48 -4.00
N GLN A 28 0.65 2.24 -4.28
CA GLN A 28 1.75 2.41 -3.33
C GLN A 28 1.28 3.05 -2.03
N PHE A 29 0.47 4.11 -2.10
CA PHE A 29 0.01 4.78 -0.89
C PHE A 29 -0.87 3.87 -0.03
N LYS A 30 -1.79 3.12 -0.65
CA LYS A 30 -2.60 2.11 0.04
C LYS A 30 -1.71 1.05 0.69
N ALA A 31 -0.70 0.54 -0.02
CA ALA A 31 0.21 -0.48 0.50
C ALA A 31 0.99 0.01 1.72
N ILE A 32 1.48 1.27 1.70
CA ILE A 32 2.16 1.88 2.84
C ILE A 32 1.22 2.00 4.04
N LEU A 33 0.00 2.50 3.85
CA LEU A 33 -0.98 2.62 4.94
C LEU A 33 -1.39 1.24 5.49
N ALA A 34 -1.59 0.25 4.63
CA ALA A 34 -1.87 -1.12 5.02
C ALA A 34 -0.73 -1.72 5.84
N ALA A 35 0.53 -1.49 5.44
CA ALA A 35 1.69 -1.93 6.20
C ALA A 35 1.74 -1.31 7.61
N GLU A 36 1.38 -0.03 7.76
CA GLU A 36 1.30 0.61 9.07
C GLU A 36 0.18 0.02 9.96
N ILE A 37 -0.96 -0.34 9.36
CA ILE A 37 -2.03 -1.06 10.07
C ILE A 37 -1.52 -2.42 10.55
N ILE A 38 -0.88 -3.20 9.67
CA ILE A 38 -0.33 -4.53 10.01
C ILE A 38 0.68 -4.41 11.15
N LYS A 39 1.62 -3.46 11.07
CA LYS A 39 2.60 -3.20 12.14
C LYS A 39 1.93 -2.85 13.46
N ALA A 40 0.88 -2.03 13.45
CA ALA A 40 0.15 -1.68 14.66
C ALA A 40 -0.53 -2.90 15.29
N LEU A 41 -1.16 -3.76 14.47
CA LEU A 41 -1.76 -5.01 14.93
C LEU A 41 -0.71 -5.96 15.52
N ASP A 42 0.43 -6.12 14.85
CA ASP A 42 1.50 -7.04 15.27
C ASP A 42 2.17 -6.58 16.56
N ARG A 43 2.50 -5.29 16.67
CA ARG A 43 3.11 -4.71 17.87
C ARG A 43 2.26 -4.89 19.12
N GLU A 44 0.94 -4.87 18.97
CA GLU A 44 0.00 -5.03 20.07
C GLU A 44 -0.53 -6.46 20.22
N GLY A 45 -0.08 -7.41 19.38
CA GLY A 45 -0.55 -8.81 19.41
C GLY A 45 -2.05 -8.96 19.11
N LEU A 46 -2.64 -8.03 18.35
CA LEU A 46 -4.07 -8.00 18.10
C LEU A 46 -4.47 -9.03 17.03
N SER A 47 -5.32 -9.97 17.43
CA SER A 47 -6.09 -10.80 16.50
C SER A 47 -7.07 -9.93 15.70
N VAL A 48 -7.54 -10.42 14.55
CA VAL A 48 -8.57 -9.72 13.75
C VAL A 48 -9.88 -9.48 14.53
N ARG A 49 -10.22 -10.38 15.46
CA ARG A 49 -11.42 -10.24 16.31
C ARG A 49 -11.21 -9.23 17.43
N SER A 50 -10.02 -9.21 18.04
CA SER A 50 -9.65 -8.20 19.03
C SER A 50 -9.62 -6.80 18.40
N ALA A 51 -9.06 -6.69 17.19
CA ALA A 51 -9.06 -5.45 16.43
C ALA A 51 -10.48 -4.97 16.10
N GLN A 52 -11.38 -5.89 15.72
CA GLN A 52 -12.79 -5.57 15.55
C GLN A 52 -13.42 -5.03 16.84
N GLY A 53 -13.21 -5.71 17.98
CA GLY A 53 -13.73 -5.26 19.27
C GLY A 53 -13.24 -3.87 19.67
N ARG A 54 -11.95 -3.58 19.43
CA ARG A 54 -11.33 -2.29 19.77
C ARG A 54 -11.80 -1.15 18.86
N THR A 55 -11.99 -1.42 17.58
CA THR A 55 -12.17 -0.36 16.56
C THR A 55 -13.58 -0.26 15.99
N GLY A 56 -14.42 -1.30 16.17
CA GLY A 56 -15.71 -1.45 15.51
C GLY A 56 -15.65 -1.76 14.01
N ILE A 57 -14.45 -1.96 13.45
CA ILE A 57 -14.27 -2.32 12.03
C ILE A 57 -14.40 -3.83 11.87
N ALA A 58 -15.02 -4.29 10.79
CA ALA A 58 -15.24 -5.71 10.55
C ALA A 58 -13.91 -6.50 10.54
N ALA A 59 -13.85 -7.65 11.23
CA ALA A 59 -12.68 -8.53 11.22
C ALA A 59 -12.24 -8.92 9.79
N ALA A 60 -13.20 -9.03 8.87
CA ALA A 60 -12.93 -9.32 7.46
C ALA A 60 -12.15 -8.20 6.76
N ASP A 61 -12.26 -6.94 7.21
CA ASP A 61 -11.45 -5.84 6.68
C ASP A 61 -9.99 -6.02 7.10
N PHE A 62 -9.74 -6.32 8.38
CA PHE A 62 -8.40 -6.59 8.89
C PHE A 62 -7.73 -7.80 8.23
N SER A 63 -8.51 -8.87 7.97
CA SER A 63 -8.03 -10.04 7.24
C SER A 63 -7.55 -9.69 5.82
N ARG A 64 -8.34 -8.91 5.06
CA ARG A 64 -7.94 -8.49 3.72
C ARG A 64 -6.72 -7.58 3.72
N ILE A 65 -6.62 -6.67 4.70
CA ILE A 65 -5.44 -5.82 4.86
C ILE A 65 -4.18 -6.67 5.10
N ARG A 66 -4.25 -7.67 6.00
CA ARG A 66 -3.13 -8.60 6.23
C ARG A 66 -2.73 -9.39 4.98
N ASN A 67 -3.70 -9.71 4.12
CA ASN A 67 -3.46 -10.41 2.86
C ASN A 67 -3.10 -9.47 1.68
N ALA A 68 -2.89 -8.18 1.95
CA ALA A 68 -2.66 -7.15 0.92
C ALA A 68 -3.75 -7.08 -0.18
N ASP A 69 -4.98 -7.53 0.13
CA ASP A 69 -6.16 -7.36 -0.72
C ASP A 69 -6.75 -5.96 -0.49
N LEU A 70 -6.15 -4.98 -1.17
CA LEU A 70 -6.44 -3.56 -0.98
C LEU A 70 -7.36 -2.95 -2.04
N GLY A 71 -7.81 -3.75 -3.02
CA GLY A 71 -8.51 -3.25 -4.21
C GLY A 71 -9.75 -2.41 -3.88
N ARG A 72 -10.54 -2.86 -2.90
CA ARG A 72 -11.76 -2.19 -2.44
C ARG A 72 -11.56 -1.09 -1.41
N PHE A 73 -10.34 -0.92 -0.88
CA PHE A 73 -10.07 0.07 0.14
C PHE A 73 -9.72 1.41 -0.51
N THR A 74 -10.37 2.47 -0.05
CA THR A 74 -9.92 3.84 -0.31
C THR A 74 -8.79 4.19 0.66
N VAL A 75 -7.97 5.18 0.29
CA VAL A 75 -6.94 5.74 1.18
C VAL A 75 -7.58 6.25 2.47
N ASP A 76 -8.69 6.98 2.36
CA ASP A 76 -9.45 7.49 3.52
C ASP A 76 -9.90 6.37 4.47
N ARG A 77 -10.40 5.25 3.94
CA ARG A 77 -10.78 4.10 4.76
C ARG A 77 -9.59 3.55 5.53
N LEU A 78 -8.42 3.41 4.91
CA LEU A 78 -7.21 2.95 5.59
C LEU A 78 -6.76 3.94 6.67
N MET A 79 -6.79 5.24 6.39
CA MET A 79 -6.48 6.28 7.38
C MET A 79 -7.44 6.25 8.58
N SER A 80 -8.74 6.02 8.34
CA SER A 80 -9.75 5.86 9.39
C SER A 80 -9.46 4.65 10.29
N ILE A 81 -9.00 3.54 9.72
CA ILE A 81 -8.59 2.35 10.49
C ILE A 81 -7.38 2.68 11.37
N ILE A 82 -6.36 3.36 10.85
CA ILE A 82 -5.19 3.82 11.63
C ILE A 82 -5.63 4.70 12.80
N ASN A 83 -6.54 5.64 12.54
CA ASN A 83 -7.10 6.53 13.57
C ASN A 83 -7.82 5.76 14.68
N ARG A 84 -8.62 4.74 14.32
CA ARG A 84 -9.34 3.90 15.29
C ARG A 84 -8.42 2.97 16.08
N LEU A 85 -7.26 2.62 15.54
CA LEU A 85 -6.19 1.92 16.28
C LEU A 85 -5.40 2.86 17.21
N GLY A 86 -5.79 4.14 17.32
CA GLY A 86 -5.20 5.11 18.24
C GLY A 86 -3.95 5.81 17.70
N SER A 87 -3.64 5.65 16.41
CA SER A 87 -2.52 6.34 15.75
C SER A 87 -3.02 7.52 14.92
N ARG A 88 -2.14 8.44 14.52
CA ARG A 88 -2.48 9.56 13.62
C ARG A 88 -1.57 9.55 12.39
N VAL A 89 -2.13 9.87 11.23
CA VAL A 89 -1.39 9.92 9.97
C VAL A 89 -0.87 11.34 9.74
N GLY A 90 0.45 11.48 9.57
CA GLY A 90 1.08 12.71 9.06
C GLY A 90 1.47 12.53 7.60
N VAL A 91 1.12 13.49 6.74
CA VAL A 91 1.37 13.40 5.29
C VAL A 91 2.37 14.46 4.86
N LYS A 92 3.44 14.04 4.17
CA LYS A 92 4.34 14.92 3.43
C LYS A 92 4.31 14.55 1.95
N ILE A 93 3.78 15.43 1.12
CA ILE A 93 3.66 15.21 -0.33
C ILE A 93 4.80 15.93 -1.04
N LYS A 94 5.51 15.21 -1.92
CA LYS A 94 6.46 15.79 -2.86
C LYS A 94 5.98 15.52 -4.27
N VAL A 95 5.62 16.57 -4.99
CA VAL A 95 5.18 16.47 -6.38
C VAL A 95 6.38 16.68 -7.29
N ARG A 96 6.51 15.85 -8.34
CA ARG A 96 7.48 16.02 -9.40
C ARG A 96 6.73 16.03 -10.73
N ARG A 97 7.24 16.78 -11.70
CA ARG A 97 6.73 16.69 -13.07
C ARG A 97 6.97 15.27 -13.56
N GLY A 98 5.91 14.58 -13.97
CA GLY A 98 6.06 13.30 -14.66
C GLY A 98 6.77 13.55 -15.98
N GLU A 99 7.75 12.72 -16.33
CA GLU A 99 8.19 12.63 -17.72
C GLU A 99 6.94 12.34 -18.56
N THR A 100 6.74 13.09 -19.63
CA THR A 100 5.68 12.84 -20.61
C THR A 100 5.84 11.40 -21.06
N VAL A 101 4.97 10.53 -20.56
CA VAL A 101 4.83 9.19 -21.12
C VAL A 101 4.29 9.45 -22.52
N GLU A 102 5.15 9.39 -23.54
CA GLU A 102 4.70 9.33 -24.92
C GLU A 102 3.79 8.10 -25.00
N HIS A 103 2.49 8.33 -24.87
CA HIS A 103 1.50 7.36 -25.29
C HIS A 103 1.67 7.28 -26.79
N GLY A 104 2.44 6.29 -27.24
CA GLY A 104 2.61 5.99 -28.64
C GLY A 104 1.23 5.85 -29.26
N MET A 105 0.84 6.84 -30.06
CA MET A 105 -0.25 6.69 -31.00
C MET A 105 0.19 5.58 -31.98
N PRO A 106 -0.56 4.48 -32.12
CA PRO A 106 -0.37 3.62 -33.27
C PRO A 106 -0.76 4.42 -34.51
N ALA A 107 0.09 4.33 -35.55
CA ALA A 107 -0.18 4.85 -36.88
C ALA A 107 -1.38 4.15 -37.53
#